data_AF-A0A6A6GXK9-F1
#
_entry.id   AF-A0A6A6GXK9-F1
#
_cell.length_a   1.000
_cell.length_b   1.000
_cell.length_c   1.000
_cell.angle_alpha   90.00
_cell.angle_beta   90.00
_cell.angle_gamma   90.00
#
_symmetry.space_group_name_H-M   'P 1'
#
loop_
_entity.id
_entity.type
_entity.pdbx_description
1 polymer ?
#
loop_
_entity_poly.entity_id
_entity_poly.type
_entity_poly.pdbx_seq_one_letter_code
_entity_poly.pdbx_strand_id
1 'polypeptide(L)'
;MFAILTCLWLALLSTTFALPVLETRNAEPEEPSSTVSFSDFLASLHRRGGPSPPSPPGLSNFIGPNSCNIAKLQSSMPTAPTPLPSVDSDLQISHVAVGRGVQIYNCSDPSSTPTNVGAKASLFNVTCLASSDLEFVTWMTYAALYYSVPSDSDPNSMINQDLSGHHYFLDPTTPFFNMDTTAHQYGNGAFKKNSTSNAPKTQGPMPLPSNQTGSVAWLKLTEKNPGDGQVFQEVYRLNTVGGAAPATCQGQPQSFEVQYAAQYWLFT
;
A
#
# COMPACT_ATOMS: atom_id res chain seq x y z
N MET A 1 -87.80 -18.27 -2.25
CA MET A 1 -86.62 -17.42 -2.56
C MET A 1 -85.62 -17.62 -1.42
N PHE A 2 -84.35 -17.85 -1.76
CA PHE A 2 -83.23 -18.36 -0.95
C PHE A 2 -83.07 -19.89 -0.94
N ALA A 3 -82.18 -20.36 -1.82
CA ALA A 3 -81.63 -21.70 -1.86
C ALA A 3 -80.24 -21.70 -1.20
N ILE A 4 -80.01 -22.72 -0.37
CA ILE A 4 -78.78 -23.03 0.36
C ILE A 4 -77.89 -23.83 -0.59
N LEU A 5 -76.63 -23.42 -0.79
CA LEU A 5 -75.63 -24.23 -1.47
C LEU A 5 -74.37 -24.33 -0.60
N THR A 6 -74.18 -25.52 -0.04
CA THR A 6 -73.01 -25.96 0.71
C THR A 6 -71.82 -26.17 -0.22
N CYS A 7 -70.67 -25.55 0.08
CA CYS A 7 -69.42 -25.77 -0.64
C CYS A 7 -68.55 -26.78 0.12
N LEU A 8 -68.21 -27.88 -0.56
CA LEU A 8 -67.39 -28.99 -0.09
C LEU A 8 -65.92 -28.57 0.05
N TRP A 9 -65.29 -28.98 1.15
CA TRP A 9 -63.85 -28.85 1.39
C TRP A 9 -63.07 -29.88 0.56
N LEU A 10 -62.03 -29.44 -0.16
CA LEU A 10 -60.89 -30.27 -0.57
C LEU A 10 -59.63 -29.76 0.12
N ALA A 11 -59.08 -30.58 1.02
CA ALA A 11 -57.75 -30.38 1.59
C ALA A 11 -56.72 -31.00 0.64
N LEU A 12 -55.83 -30.19 0.07
CA LEU A 12 -54.58 -30.66 -0.54
C LEU A 12 -53.47 -30.59 0.51
N LEU A 13 -52.91 -31.75 0.87
CA LEU A 13 -51.66 -31.85 1.63
C LEU A 13 -50.50 -31.50 0.70
N SER A 14 -49.82 -30.38 0.95
CA SER A 14 -48.50 -30.08 0.39
C SER A 14 -47.41 -30.58 1.35
N THR A 15 -46.67 -31.60 0.94
CA THR A 15 -45.45 -32.03 1.62
C THR A 15 -44.31 -31.08 1.24
N THR A 16 -43.88 -30.24 2.18
CA THR A 16 -42.66 -29.44 2.05
C THR A 16 -41.45 -30.30 2.40
N PHE A 17 -40.60 -30.58 1.41
CA PHE A 17 -39.26 -31.10 1.65
C PHE A 17 -38.37 -29.94 2.14
N ALA A 18 -37.96 -29.98 3.42
CA ALA A 18 -36.91 -29.11 3.93
C ALA A 18 -35.56 -29.66 3.45
N LEU A 19 -34.86 -28.91 2.59
CA LEU A 19 -33.45 -29.13 2.29
C LEU A 19 -32.62 -28.61 3.47
N PRO A 20 -31.56 -29.33 3.91
CA PRO A 20 -30.69 -28.84 4.97
C PRO A 20 -29.95 -27.60 4.48
N VAL A 21 -30.08 -26.50 5.22
CA VAL A 21 -29.25 -25.31 5.08
C VAL A 21 -27.82 -25.73 5.41
N LEU A 22 -26.96 -25.75 4.40
CA LEU A 22 -25.52 -25.89 4.60
C LEU A 22 -25.04 -24.58 5.19
N GLU A 23 -24.78 -24.57 6.50
CA GLU A 23 -24.18 -23.45 7.22
C GLU A 23 -22.79 -23.19 6.62
N THR A 24 -22.71 -22.28 5.64
CA THR A 24 -21.43 -21.73 5.22
C THR A 24 -20.94 -20.88 6.38
N ARG A 25 -20.11 -21.46 7.24
CA ARG A 25 -19.22 -20.69 8.12
C ARG A 25 -18.37 -19.80 7.20
N ASN A 26 -18.79 -18.56 7.04
CA ASN A 26 -17.92 -17.51 6.57
C ASN A 26 -16.80 -17.41 7.60
N ALA A 27 -15.65 -18.01 7.29
CA ALA A 27 -14.43 -17.67 7.99
C ALA A 27 -14.15 -16.21 7.64
N GLU A 28 -14.41 -15.31 8.58
CA GLU A 28 -13.77 -14.00 8.55
C GLU A 28 -12.26 -14.22 8.39
N PRO A 29 -11.57 -13.44 7.54
CA PRO A 29 -10.12 -13.47 7.51
C PRO A 29 -9.64 -13.15 8.92
N GLU A 30 -9.00 -14.12 9.57
CA GLU A 30 -8.39 -13.92 10.88
C GLU A 30 -7.32 -12.84 10.70
N GLU A 31 -7.52 -11.68 11.33
CA GLU A 31 -6.52 -10.61 11.37
C GLU A 31 -5.20 -11.23 11.86
N PRO A 32 -4.10 -11.13 11.09
CA PRO A 32 -2.85 -11.73 11.50
C PRO A 32 -2.45 -11.15 12.85
N SER A 33 -2.11 -12.04 13.79
CA SER A 33 -1.50 -11.69 15.06
C SER A 33 -0.47 -10.59 14.86
N SER A 34 -0.54 -9.54 15.70
CA SER A 34 0.32 -8.34 15.76
C SER A 34 1.85 -8.58 15.81
N THR A 35 2.31 -9.83 15.64
CA THR A 35 3.68 -10.30 15.71
C THR A 35 4.30 -10.64 14.36
N VAL A 36 3.56 -10.71 13.26
CA VAL A 36 4.12 -11.01 11.93
C VAL A 36 4.48 -9.71 11.20
N SER A 37 5.76 -9.55 10.88
CA SER A 37 6.23 -8.35 10.21
C SER A 37 6.14 -8.47 8.68
N PHE A 38 6.06 -7.34 7.97
CA PHE A 38 6.09 -7.33 6.49
C PHE A 38 7.37 -8.00 5.96
N SER A 39 8.37 -7.98 6.82
CA SER A 39 9.66 -8.60 6.69
C SER A 39 9.57 -10.14 6.60
N ASP A 40 8.77 -10.75 7.47
CA ASP A 40 8.47 -12.19 7.47
C ASP A 40 7.64 -12.56 6.26
N PHE A 41 6.73 -11.68 5.86
CA PHE A 41 5.96 -11.84 4.63
C PHE A 41 6.88 -11.87 3.40
N LEU A 42 7.77 -10.89 3.21
CA LEU A 42 8.75 -10.88 2.13
C LEU A 42 9.67 -12.12 2.17
N ALA A 43 10.10 -12.52 3.36
CA ALA A 43 10.88 -13.74 3.55
C ALA A 43 10.07 -15.02 3.25
N SER A 44 8.76 -15.03 3.50
CA SER A 44 7.85 -16.15 3.20
C SER A 44 7.50 -16.25 1.72
N LEU A 45 7.50 -15.14 0.97
CA LEU A 45 7.40 -15.18 -0.48
C LEU A 45 8.60 -15.94 -1.08
N HIS A 46 9.77 -15.85 -0.43
CA HIS A 46 10.95 -16.62 -0.79
C HIS A 46 10.94 -18.07 -0.24
N ARG A 47 10.31 -18.32 0.91
CA ARG A 47 10.17 -19.66 1.53
C ARG A 47 8.71 -20.07 1.60
N ARG A 48 8.26 -20.90 0.64
CA ARG A 48 6.93 -21.52 0.61
C ARG A 48 6.50 -21.95 2.03
N GLY A 49 5.52 -21.26 2.65
CA GLY A 49 4.85 -21.76 3.87
C GLY A 49 4.59 -20.81 5.04
N GLY A 50 4.61 -19.47 4.88
CA GLY A 50 4.11 -18.54 5.92
C GLY A 50 2.56 -18.44 5.94
N PRO A 51 1.94 -17.91 7.02
CA PRO A 51 0.50 -17.65 7.06
C PRO A 51 0.11 -16.72 5.92
N SER A 52 -0.75 -17.24 5.04
CA SER A 52 -1.05 -16.63 3.75
C SER A 52 -2.09 -15.50 3.87
N PRO A 53 -1.81 -14.29 3.33
CA PRO A 53 -2.87 -13.34 2.97
C PRO A 53 -3.80 -13.96 1.90
N PRO A 54 -4.95 -13.33 1.54
CA PRO A 54 -5.74 -13.79 0.40
C PRO A 54 -4.82 -13.98 -0.81
N SER A 55 -4.92 -15.16 -1.41
CA SER A 55 -3.96 -15.67 -2.41
C SER A 55 -3.58 -14.58 -3.42
N PRO A 56 -2.27 -14.35 -3.68
CA PRO A 56 -1.88 -13.43 -4.72
C PRO A 56 -2.50 -13.85 -6.06
N PRO A 57 -2.77 -12.90 -6.99
CA PRO A 57 -3.05 -13.25 -8.37
C PRO A 57 -1.96 -14.23 -8.85
N GLY A 58 -2.38 -15.30 -9.55
CA GLY A 58 -1.53 -16.45 -9.82
C GLY A 58 -0.12 -16.06 -10.28
N LEU A 59 0.89 -16.46 -9.49
CA LEU A 59 2.32 -16.28 -9.73
C LEU A 59 2.73 -16.95 -11.05
N SER A 60 2.44 -16.28 -12.15
CA SER A 60 2.69 -16.77 -13.49
C SER A 60 4.03 -16.20 -13.92
N ASN A 61 5.08 -17.02 -13.75
CA ASN A 61 6.46 -16.80 -14.20
C ASN A 61 7.29 -15.81 -13.37
N PHE A 62 7.77 -16.26 -12.20
CA PHE A 62 9.07 -15.77 -11.72
C PHE A 62 10.16 -16.23 -12.70
N ILE A 63 10.48 -15.38 -13.67
CA ILE A 63 11.67 -15.54 -14.50
C ILE A 63 12.85 -15.10 -13.62
N GLY A 64 13.86 -15.96 -13.48
CA GLY A 64 15.01 -15.76 -12.59
C GLY A 64 15.84 -14.50 -12.90
N PRO A 65 16.99 -14.31 -12.22
CA PRO A 65 17.77 -13.05 -12.13
C PRO A 65 18.29 -12.43 -13.45
N ASN A 66 17.95 -12.99 -14.62
CA ASN A 66 18.32 -12.49 -15.94
C ASN A 66 17.22 -11.64 -16.62
N SER A 67 16.13 -11.26 -15.93
CA SER A 67 14.98 -10.53 -16.51
C SER A 67 14.73 -9.12 -15.94
N CYS A 68 15.67 -8.54 -15.20
CA CYS A 68 15.52 -7.19 -14.64
C CYS A 68 15.67 -6.10 -15.72
N ASN A 69 14.61 -5.86 -16.49
CA ASN A 69 14.57 -4.80 -17.50
C ASN A 69 14.01 -3.51 -16.91
N ILE A 70 14.86 -2.74 -16.25
CA ILE A 70 14.50 -1.47 -15.60
C ILE A 70 13.93 -0.46 -16.60
N ALA A 71 14.46 -0.40 -17.83
CA ALA A 71 14.00 0.54 -18.85
C ALA A 71 12.51 0.36 -19.20
N LYS A 72 11.97 -0.86 -19.10
CA LYS A 72 10.53 -1.13 -19.28
C LYS A 72 9.67 -0.30 -18.31
N LEU A 73 10.15 -0.11 -17.08
CA LEU A 73 9.43 0.61 -16.02
C LEU A 73 9.19 2.08 -16.36
N GLN A 74 10.05 2.71 -17.18
CA GLN A 74 9.90 4.11 -17.59
C GLN A 74 8.51 4.39 -18.17
N SER A 75 7.97 3.42 -18.93
CA SER A 75 6.66 3.50 -19.59
C SER A 75 5.51 2.80 -18.85
N SER A 76 5.78 2.22 -17.68
CA SER A 76 4.81 1.38 -16.95
C SER A 76 4.43 1.94 -15.58
N MET A 77 4.73 3.21 -15.34
CA MET A 77 4.33 3.88 -14.09
C MET A 77 2.80 3.92 -13.95
N PRO A 78 2.24 3.51 -12.79
CA PRO A 78 0.81 3.56 -12.53
C PRO A 78 0.21 4.95 -12.76
N THR A 79 -0.96 5.01 -13.40
CA THR A 79 -1.66 6.26 -13.69
C THR A 79 -3.00 6.31 -12.95
N ALA A 80 -3.21 7.37 -12.17
CA ALA A 80 -4.50 7.63 -11.50
C ALA A 80 -5.53 8.23 -12.48
N PRO A 81 -6.84 8.18 -12.15
CA PRO A 81 -7.88 8.82 -12.98
C PRO A 81 -7.62 10.30 -13.26
N THR A 82 -7.01 11.01 -12.31
CA THR A 82 -6.39 12.32 -12.53
C THR A 82 -4.88 12.12 -12.60
N PRO A 83 -4.27 12.12 -13.79
CA PRO A 83 -2.84 11.83 -13.91
C PRO A 83 -1.98 12.87 -13.20
N LEU A 84 -0.89 12.40 -12.56
CA LEU A 84 0.22 13.28 -12.21
C LEU A 84 0.95 13.72 -13.48
N PRO A 85 1.69 14.85 -13.46
CA PRO A 85 2.56 15.23 -14.57
C PRO A 85 3.54 14.10 -14.91
N SER A 86 3.88 13.97 -16.19
CA SER A 86 4.90 13.02 -16.65
C SER A 86 6.25 13.31 -16.03
N VAL A 87 7.10 12.28 -16.02
CA VAL A 87 8.51 12.41 -15.66
C VAL A 87 9.18 13.39 -16.63
N ASP A 88 10.11 14.19 -16.13
CA ASP A 88 10.87 15.12 -16.98
C ASP A 88 11.73 14.33 -17.99
N SER A 89 11.83 14.84 -19.22
CA SER A 89 12.24 14.04 -20.40
C SER A 89 13.69 13.52 -20.38
N ASP A 90 14.54 14.13 -19.57
CA ASP A 90 15.95 13.82 -19.38
C ASP A 90 16.20 12.81 -18.24
N LEU A 91 15.17 12.48 -17.45
CA LEU A 91 15.30 11.59 -16.30
C LEU A 91 15.00 10.14 -16.64
N GLN A 92 15.72 9.23 -16.00
CA GLN A 92 15.52 7.79 -16.15
C GLN A 92 15.16 7.16 -14.80
N ILE A 93 14.28 6.15 -14.87
CA ILE A 93 13.93 5.34 -13.70
C ILE A 93 15.18 4.64 -13.17
N SER A 94 15.49 4.89 -11.90
CA SER A 94 16.62 4.29 -11.21
C SER A 94 16.16 3.19 -10.25
N HIS A 95 15.08 3.46 -9.50
CA HIS A 95 14.66 2.58 -8.40
C HIS A 95 13.15 2.55 -8.22
N VAL A 96 12.61 1.38 -7.87
CA VAL A 96 11.24 1.23 -7.38
C VAL A 96 11.27 0.52 -6.03
N ALA A 97 10.61 1.10 -5.04
CA ALA A 97 10.52 0.56 -3.69
C ALA A 97 9.06 0.45 -3.20
N VAL A 98 8.77 -0.59 -2.41
CA VAL A 98 7.59 -0.63 -1.55
C VAL A 98 7.97 -0.02 -0.21
N GLY A 99 7.29 1.06 0.17
CA GLY A 99 7.43 1.70 1.46
C GLY A 99 6.38 1.21 2.44
N ARG A 100 6.80 0.91 3.67
CA ARG A 100 5.91 0.62 4.80
C ARG A 100 6.24 1.56 5.97
N GLY A 101 5.24 2.26 6.49
CA GLY A 101 5.47 3.24 7.54
C GLY A 101 4.21 3.94 8.06
N VAL A 102 4.39 5.19 8.51
CA VAL A 102 3.33 6.01 9.11
C VAL A 102 3.30 7.42 8.52
N GLN A 103 2.09 7.96 8.40
CA GLN A 103 1.86 9.40 8.23
C GLN A 103 1.69 10.02 9.61
N ILE A 104 2.28 11.20 9.82
CA ILE A 104 2.29 11.88 11.11
C ILE A 104 1.40 13.11 11.01
N TYR A 105 0.45 13.23 11.93
CA TYR A 105 -0.53 14.31 11.96
C TYR A 105 -0.53 15.03 13.29
N ASN A 106 -0.81 16.33 13.25
CA ASN A 106 -1.05 17.15 14.43
C ASN A 106 -2.45 17.76 14.42
N CYS A 107 -2.97 18.01 15.61
CA CYS A 107 -4.27 18.60 15.88
C CYS A 107 -4.13 19.90 16.68
N SER A 108 -4.85 20.95 16.29
CA SER A 108 -4.96 22.17 17.08
C SER A 108 -6.04 22.08 18.16
N ASP A 109 -7.18 21.50 17.79
CA ASP A 109 -8.36 21.32 18.64
C ASP A 109 -9.22 20.15 18.09
N PRO A 110 -10.17 19.60 18.87
CA PRO A 110 -10.95 18.43 18.45
C PRO A 110 -11.81 18.62 17.19
N SER A 111 -12.18 19.85 16.83
CA SER A 111 -13.01 20.12 15.64
C SER A 111 -12.20 20.37 14.37
N SER A 112 -10.90 20.67 14.51
CA SER A 112 -9.99 20.92 13.40
C SER A 112 -9.77 19.69 12.52
N THR A 113 -9.44 19.92 11.25
CA THR A 113 -8.92 18.87 10.37
C THR A 113 -7.45 18.60 10.72
N PRO A 114 -7.04 17.32 10.88
CA PRO A 114 -5.65 16.99 11.17
C PRO A 114 -4.69 17.52 10.09
N THR A 115 -3.61 18.15 10.53
CA THR A 115 -2.57 18.67 9.62
C THR A 115 -1.46 17.64 9.48
N ASN A 116 -1.16 17.19 8.26
CA ASN A 116 -0.02 16.31 8.00
C ASN A 116 1.28 17.10 8.23
N VAL A 117 2.14 16.60 9.11
CA VAL A 117 3.44 17.20 9.45
C VAL A 117 4.62 16.34 9.01
N GLY A 118 4.36 15.27 8.27
CA GLY A 118 5.37 14.42 7.67
C GLY A 118 4.98 12.95 7.61
N ALA A 119 5.97 12.13 7.30
CA ALA A 119 5.87 10.68 7.27
C ALA A 119 7.21 10.06 7.66
N LYS A 120 7.19 8.79 8.03
CA LYS A 120 8.38 7.93 8.15
C LYS A 120 8.08 6.58 7.52
N ALA A 121 8.98 6.06 6.71
CA ALA A 121 8.84 4.71 6.13
C ALA A 121 10.19 4.06 5.84
N SER A 122 10.22 2.74 5.95
CA SER A 122 11.28 1.89 5.41
C SER A 122 10.93 1.52 3.98
N LEU A 123 11.91 1.56 3.08
CA LEU A 123 11.75 1.37 1.64
C LEU A 123 12.47 0.10 1.19
N PHE A 124 11.71 -0.88 0.72
CA PHE A 124 12.22 -2.18 0.28
C PHE A 124 12.34 -2.22 -1.24
N ASN A 125 13.51 -2.60 -1.75
CA ASN A 125 13.79 -2.66 -3.18
C ASN A 125 12.88 -3.69 -3.85
N VAL A 126 12.10 -3.25 -4.83
CA VAL A 126 11.29 -4.13 -5.67
C VAL A 126 11.54 -3.87 -7.15
N THR A 127 12.62 -3.19 -7.52
CA THR A 127 12.87 -2.71 -8.89
C THR A 127 12.79 -3.84 -9.92
N CYS A 128 13.51 -4.94 -9.69
CA CYS A 128 13.51 -6.06 -10.61
C CYS A 128 12.17 -6.83 -10.61
N LEU A 129 11.53 -6.92 -9.44
CA LEU A 129 10.22 -7.53 -9.32
C LEU A 129 9.16 -6.72 -10.06
N ALA A 130 9.18 -5.40 -9.93
CA ALA A 130 8.32 -4.47 -10.66
C ALA A 130 8.51 -4.61 -12.18
N SER A 131 9.75 -4.77 -12.66
CA SER A 131 10.00 -4.93 -14.10
C SER A 131 9.36 -6.20 -14.70
N SER A 132 9.19 -7.21 -13.85
CA SER A 132 8.63 -8.51 -14.21
C SER A 132 7.11 -8.56 -13.99
N ASP A 133 6.63 -8.07 -12.85
CA ASP A 133 5.25 -8.20 -12.39
C ASP A 133 4.80 -7.00 -11.53
N LEU A 134 4.22 -5.98 -12.18
CA LEU A 134 3.68 -4.79 -11.49
C LEU A 134 2.39 -5.07 -10.71
N GLU A 135 1.60 -6.05 -11.12
CA GLU A 135 0.37 -6.41 -10.40
C GLU A 135 0.72 -7.01 -9.05
N PHE A 136 1.72 -7.89 -9.01
CA PHE A 136 2.23 -8.46 -7.78
C PHE A 136 2.86 -7.40 -6.88
N VAL A 137 3.65 -6.47 -7.41
CA VAL A 137 4.19 -5.35 -6.60
C VAL A 137 3.06 -4.48 -6.03
N THR A 138 2.00 -4.24 -6.79
CA THR A 138 0.80 -3.55 -6.30
C THR A 138 0.13 -4.34 -5.19
N TRP A 139 -0.08 -5.63 -5.37
CA TRP A 139 -0.62 -6.49 -4.31
C TRP A 139 0.24 -6.51 -3.05
N MET A 140 1.57 -6.62 -3.17
CA MET A 140 2.49 -6.53 -2.03
C MET A 140 2.39 -5.19 -1.30
N THR A 141 2.18 -4.09 -2.03
CA THR A 141 2.00 -2.76 -1.44
C THR A 141 0.75 -2.72 -0.55
N TYR A 142 -0.35 -3.33 -1.01
CA TYR A 142 -1.58 -3.44 -0.22
C TYR A 142 -1.42 -4.39 0.96
N ALA A 143 -0.82 -5.57 0.73
CA ALA A 143 -0.55 -6.55 1.78
C ALA A 143 0.35 -6.00 2.89
N ALA A 144 1.31 -5.13 2.56
CA ALA A 144 2.23 -4.53 3.53
C ALA A 144 1.53 -3.85 4.70
N LEU A 145 0.34 -3.27 4.48
CA LEU A 145 -0.40 -2.57 5.52
C LEU A 145 -0.94 -3.49 6.62
N TYR A 146 -1.13 -4.78 6.31
CA TYR A 146 -1.60 -5.80 7.26
C TYR A 146 -0.50 -6.33 8.17
N TYR A 147 0.75 -5.90 7.95
CA TYR A 147 1.89 -6.31 8.73
C TYR A 147 2.52 -5.13 9.46
N SER A 148 3.23 -5.42 10.54
CA SER A 148 3.99 -4.41 11.28
C SER A 148 5.16 -3.89 10.44
N VAL A 149 5.54 -2.63 10.69
CA VAL A 149 6.74 -2.04 10.08
C VAL A 149 7.94 -2.90 10.48
N PRO A 150 8.74 -3.40 9.51
CA PRO A 150 9.91 -4.20 9.83
C PRO A 150 10.87 -3.49 10.77
N SER A 151 11.28 -4.21 11.81
CA SER A 151 12.34 -3.78 12.73
C SER A 151 13.27 -4.97 12.93
N ASP A 152 14.29 -5.04 12.08
CA ASP A 152 15.37 -6.00 12.23
C ASP A 152 16.69 -5.24 12.30
N SER A 153 17.54 -5.63 13.24
CA SER A 153 18.86 -5.03 13.45
C SER A 153 19.99 -5.88 12.88
N ASP A 154 19.72 -7.11 12.45
CA ASP A 154 20.72 -7.97 11.82
C ASP A 154 20.93 -7.55 10.37
N PRO A 155 22.09 -6.96 10.00
CA PRO A 155 22.35 -6.53 8.63
C PRO A 155 22.35 -7.68 7.62
N ASN A 156 22.46 -8.93 8.07
CA ASN A 156 22.45 -10.10 7.20
C ASN A 156 21.06 -10.70 6.98
N SER A 157 20.02 -10.21 7.67
CA SER A 157 18.68 -10.71 7.43
C SER A 157 18.18 -10.30 6.04
N MET A 158 17.31 -11.12 5.46
CA MET A 158 16.74 -10.86 4.12
C MET A 158 16.12 -9.46 4.02
N ILE A 159 15.57 -9.00 5.13
CA ILE A 159 14.84 -7.75 5.27
C ILE A 159 15.79 -6.57 5.15
N ASN A 160 16.96 -6.66 5.78
CA ASN A 160 17.99 -5.63 5.70
C ASN A 160 18.76 -5.70 4.37
N GLN A 161 18.82 -6.87 3.73
CA GLN A 161 19.33 -7.00 2.36
C GLN A 161 18.41 -6.34 1.33
N ASP A 162 17.09 -6.48 1.50
CA ASP A 162 16.08 -5.85 0.64
C ASP A 162 15.80 -4.39 1.03
N LEU A 163 16.24 -3.93 2.21
CA LEU A 163 16.11 -2.55 2.65
C LEU A 163 16.99 -1.63 1.79
N SER A 164 16.35 -0.88 0.91
CA SER A 164 17.02 0.10 0.04
C SER A 164 17.15 1.49 0.65
N GLY A 165 16.40 1.80 1.71
CA GLY A 165 16.48 3.12 2.33
C GLY A 165 15.34 3.46 3.27
N HIS A 166 15.33 4.73 3.67
CA HIS A 166 14.34 5.32 4.53
C HIS A 166 13.81 6.63 3.94
N HIS A 167 12.51 6.81 4.06
CA HIS A 167 11.84 8.07 3.77
C HIS A 167 11.42 8.73 5.08
N TYR A 168 11.71 10.03 5.23
CA TYR A 168 11.24 10.84 6.35
C TYR A 168 11.13 12.31 5.96
N PHE A 169 10.60 13.17 6.84
CA PHE A 169 10.51 14.60 6.61
C PHE A 169 11.55 15.34 7.47
N LEU A 170 12.32 16.25 6.88
CA LEU A 170 13.27 17.12 7.60
C LEU A 170 12.55 18.27 8.31
N ASP A 171 11.49 18.75 7.67
CA ASP A 171 10.52 19.72 8.17
C ASP A 171 9.15 19.35 7.58
N PRO A 172 8.03 19.94 8.02
CA PRO A 172 6.68 19.58 7.55
C PRO A 172 6.44 19.67 6.04
N THR A 173 7.35 20.26 5.27
CA THR A 173 7.23 20.49 3.83
C THR A 173 8.34 19.85 3.00
N THR A 174 9.35 19.26 3.63
CA THR A 174 10.55 18.75 2.95
C THR A 174 10.68 17.24 3.16
N PRO A 175 10.05 16.42 2.30
CA PRO A 175 10.32 14.99 2.21
C PRO A 175 11.79 14.73 1.85
N PHE A 176 12.39 13.77 2.52
CA PHE A 176 13.76 13.33 2.34
C PHE A 176 13.79 11.82 2.11
N PHE A 177 14.68 11.40 1.22
CA PHE A 177 14.92 10.00 0.90
C PHE A 177 16.39 9.73 1.17
N ASN A 178 16.66 8.91 2.18
CA ASN A 178 17.98 8.36 2.41
C ASN A 178 18.02 6.94 1.85
N MET A 179 18.60 6.75 0.67
CA MET A 179 18.74 5.44 0.03
C MET A 179 20.14 4.82 0.26
N ASP A 180 20.86 5.37 1.23
CA ASP A 180 22.12 4.82 1.73
C ASP A 180 21.85 4.02 3.02
N THR A 181 22.16 2.74 2.98
CA THR A 181 22.06 1.79 4.10
C THR A 181 23.42 1.13 4.36
N THR A 182 23.52 0.28 5.38
CA THR A 182 24.74 -0.52 5.58
C THR A 182 25.00 -1.47 4.40
N ALA A 183 23.95 -1.91 3.70
CA ALA A 183 24.06 -2.86 2.60
C ALA A 183 24.28 -2.18 1.24
N HIS A 184 23.73 -0.97 1.03
CA HIS A 184 23.69 -0.31 -0.27
C HIS A 184 23.98 1.19 -0.17
N GLN A 185 24.47 1.80 -1.25
CA GLN A 185 24.75 3.24 -1.31
C GLN A 185 24.14 3.83 -2.59
N TYR A 186 22.82 4.05 -2.60
CA TYR A 186 22.11 4.58 -3.76
C TYR A 186 22.00 6.11 -3.79
N GLY A 187 22.43 6.79 -2.73
CA GLY A 187 22.38 8.23 -2.57
C GLY A 187 21.17 8.70 -1.77
N ASN A 188 21.03 10.03 -1.68
CA ASN A 188 19.97 10.66 -0.91
C ASN A 188 19.57 12.00 -1.52
N GLY A 189 18.44 12.56 -1.08
CA GLY A 189 17.93 13.82 -1.62
C GLY A 189 16.76 14.41 -0.84
N ALA A 190 16.67 15.75 -0.88
CA ALA A 190 15.58 16.53 -0.32
C ALA A 190 14.63 16.99 -1.43
N PHE A 191 13.33 16.89 -1.17
CA PHE A 191 12.31 17.12 -2.19
C PHE A 191 11.25 18.11 -1.72
N LYS A 192 10.45 18.58 -2.66
CA LYS A 192 9.22 19.32 -2.42
C LYS A 192 8.08 18.73 -3.24
N LYS A 193 6.85 18.93 -2.74
CA LYS A 193 5.65 18.57 -3.51
C LYS A 193 5.56 19.43 -4.76
N ASN A 194 5.57 18.80 -5.93
CA ASN A 194 5.26 19.43 -7.20
C ASN A 194 3.76 19.34 -7.49
N SER A 195 3.23 18.12 -7.48
CA SER A 195 1.83 17.84 -7.83
C SER A 195 1.23 16.73 -6.98
N THR A 196 -0.09 16.67 -6.94
CA THR A 196 -0.85 15.67 -6.17
C THR A 196 -2.02 15.14 -6.99
N SER A 197 -2.35 13.87 -6.80
CA SER A 197 -3.58 13.25 -7.31
C SER A 197 -4.25 12.48 -6.20
N ASN A 198 -5.57 12.48 -6.17
CA ASN A 198 -6.30 11.56 -5.29
C ASN A 198 -5.89 10.12 -5.60
N ALA A 199 -5.71 9.31 -4.56
CA ALA A 199 -5.57 7.87 -4.73
C ALA A 199 -6.84 7.31 -5.39
N PRO A 200 -6.73 6.33 -6.31
CA PRO A 200 -7.89 5.68 -6.90
C PRO A 200 -8.85 5.16 -5.82
N LYS A 201 -10.16 5.42 -5.98
CA LYS A 201 -11.20 4.98 -5.04
C LYS A 201 -11.56 3.50 -5.16
N THR A 202 -11.22 2.88 -6.28
CA THR A 202 -11.30 1.43 -6.40
C THR A 202 -10.37 0.84 -5.35
N GLN A 203 -10.94 0.17 -4.35
CA GLN A 203 -10.16 -0.68 -3.45
C GLN A 203 -9.27 -1.53 -4.36
N GLY A 204 -7.96 -1.52 -4.12
CA GLY A 204 -7.03 -2.21 -5.00
C GLY A 204 -7.22 -3.72 -4.90
N PRO A 205 -6.18 -4.54 -5.03
CA PRO A 205 -6.36 -5.99 -5.00
C PRO A 205 -6.79 -6.52 -3.61
N MET A 206 -6.94 -5.65 -2.60
CA MET A 206 -7.29 -5.97 -1.23
C MET A 206 -8.08 -4.80 -0.60
N PRO A 207 -9.07 -5.07 0.28
CA PRO A 207 -9.73 -4.02 1.05
C PRO A 207 -8.74 -3.29 1.95
N LEU A 208 -9.12 -2.11 2.46
CA LEU A 208 -8.37 -1.47 3.52
C LEU A 208 -8.65 -2.17 4.86
N PRO A 209 -7.67 -2.27 5.78
CA PRO A 209 -7.94 -2.68 7.15
C PRO A 209 -9.02 -1.79 7.80
N SER A 210 -9.82 -2.37 8.69
CA SER A 210 -11.00 -1.71 9.29
C SER A 210 -10.66 -0.42 10.06
N ASN A 211 -9.41 -0.29 10.52
CA ASN A 211 -8.91 0.88 11.23
C ASN A 211 -8.44 2.03 10.30
N GLN A 212 -8.52 1.87 8.98
CA GLN A 212 -8.15 2.89 8.00
C GLN A 212 -9.37 3.64 7.49
N THR A 213 -9.21 4.96 7.30
CA THR A 213 -10.28 5.82 6.77
C THR A 213 -10.16 6.08 5.26
N GLY A 214 -9.04 5.69 4.66
CA GLY A 214 -8.73 5.91 3.25
C GLY A 214 -7.22 5.90 3.00
N SER A 215 -6.84 6.20 1.75
CA SER A 215 -5.45 6.32 1.34
C SER A 215 -5.02 7.78 1.18
N VAL A 216 -3.78 8.10 1.57
CA VAL A 216 -3.18 9.39 1.23
C VAL A 216 -3.08 9.60 -0.28
N ALA A 217 -3.01 10.86 -0.72
CA ALA A 217 -2.87 11.19 -2.14
C ALA A 217 -1.56 10.67 -2.75
N TRP A 218 -1.58 10.41 -4.05
CA TRP A 218 -0.38 10.19 -4.85
C TRP A 218 0.34 11.52 -5.08
N LEU A 219 1.66 11.49 -5.15
CA LEU A 219 2.50 12.69 -5.24
C LEU A 219 3.52 12.58 -6.36
N LYS A 220 3.72 13.68 -7.10
CA LYS A 220 4.98 13.96 -7.80
C LYS A 220 5.81 14.87 -6.92
N LEU A 221 7.04 14.46 -6.62
CA LEU A 221 8.03 15.23 -5.89
C LEU A 221 9.19 15.57 -6.81
N THR A 222 9.68 16.80 -6.71
CA THR A 222 10.87 17.29 -7.42
C THR A 222 11.89 17.77 -6.41
N GLU A 223 13.15 17.90 -6.79
CA GLU A 223 14.21 18.44 -5.95
C GLU A 223 13.76 19.71 -5.21
N LYS A 224 14.10 19.80 -3.93
CA LYS A 224 13.87 21.02 -3.15
C LYS A 224 14.70 22.16 -3.72
N ASN A 225 16.00 21.89 -3.94
CA ASN A 225 17.02 22.79 -4.45
C ASN A 225 17.68 22.19 -5.72
N PRO A 226 17.12 22.43 -6.92
CA PRO A 226 17.69 21.91 -8.16
C PRO A 226 19.12 22.41 -8.37
N GLY A 227 20.01 21.51 -8.82
CA GLY A 227 21.41 21.84 -9.12
C GLY A 227 22.38 21.66 -7.94
N ASP A 228 21.90 21.25 -6.76
CA ASP A 228 22.75 20.89 -5.61
C ASP A 228 23.48 19.55 -5.80
N GLY A 229 23.27 18.87 -6.93
CA GLY A 229 23.97 17.63 -7.29
C GLY A 229 23.49 16.39 -6.53
N GLN A 230 22.27 16.41 -5.98
CA GLN A 230 21.66 15.21 -5.40
C GLN A 230 21.38 14.17 -6.49
N VAL A 231 21.43 12.89 -6.11
CA VAL A 231 21.35 11.77 -7.07
C VAL A 231 19.98 11.69 -7.73
N PHE A 232 18.92 11.74 -6.92
CA PHE A 232 17.54 11.59 -7.36
C PHE A 232 16.91 12.96 -7.62
N GLN A 233 16.30 13.14 -8.78
CA GLN A 233 15.73 14.42 -9.21
C GLN A 233 14.21 14.45 -9.08
N GLU A 234 13.55 13.30 -9.33
CA GLU A 234 12.11 13.14 -9.14
C GLU A 234 11.76 11.88 -8.35
N VAL A 235 10.72 11.98 -7.53
CA VAL A 235 10.14 10.85 -6.81
C VAL A 235 8.64 10.86 -6.95
N TYR A 236 8.08 9.72 -7.34
CA TYR A 236 6.64 9.52 -7.39
C TYR A 236 6.20 8.59 -6.25
N ARG A 237 5.24 9.07 -5.45
CA ARG A 237 4.53 8.25 -4.46
C ARG A 237 3.21 7.78 -5.09
N LEU A 238 3.11 6.48 -5.37
CA LEU A 238 2.00 5.87 -6.10
C LEU A 238 1.41 4.69 -5.32
N ASN A 239 0.27 4.18 -5.77
CA ASN A 239 -0.40 3.00 -5.19
C ASN A 239 -0.45 3.02 -3.65
N THR A 240 -0.75 4.20 -3.10
CA THR A 240 -0.84 4.43 -1.66
C THR A 240 -2.02 3.68 -1.03
N VAL A 241 -1.78 3.08 0.12
CA VAL A 241 -2.75 2.30 0.89
C VAL A 241 -2.71 2.78 2.34
N GLY A 242 -3.84 3.23 2.86
CA GLY A 242 -3.92 3.78 4.22
C GLY A 242 -3.29 5.17 4.37
N GLY A 243 -3.12 5.58 5.62
CA GLY A 243 -2.46 6.84 5.98
C GLY A 243 -3.36 8.07 5.93
N ALA A 244 -4.59 7.98 5.41
CA ALA A 244 -5.51 9.10 5.45
C ALA A 244 -5.93 9.43 6.89
N ALA A 245 -5.89 10.70 7.24
CA ALA A 245 -6.40 11.18 8.51
C ALA A 245 -7.93 11.11 8.56
N PRO A 246 -8.53 10.98 9.76
CA PRO A 246 -9.96 11.22 9.94
C PRO A 246 -10.33 12.64 9.54
N ALA A 247 -11.63 12.87 9.30
CA ALA A 247 -12.14 14.18 8.90
C ALA A 247 -11.87 15.28 9.94
N THR A 248 -11.86 14.91 11.23
CA THR A 248 -11.60 15.82 12.35
C THR A 248 -10.66 15.17 13.38
N CYS A 249 -10.11 16.01 14.24
CA CYS A 249 -9.27 15.65 15.38
C CYS A 249 -10.05 15.09 16.58
N GLN A 250 -11.36 14.85 16.44
CA GLN A 250 -12.20 14.41 17.54
C GLN A 250 -11.74 13.03 18.03
N GLY A 251 -11.39 12.93 19.31
CA GLY A 251 -10.88 11.69 19.90
C GLY A 251 -9.44 11.33 19.50
N GLN A 252 -8.72 12.21 18.80
CA GLN A 252 -7.31 12.05 18.50
C GLN A 252 -6.44 12.78 19.54
N PRO A 253 -5.23 12.26 19.85
CA PRO A 253 -4.26 13.02 20.61
C PRO A 253 -3.70 14.19 19.79
N GLN A 254 -2.98 15.11 20.43
CA GLN A 254 -2.41 16.30 19.78
C GLN A 254 -1.49 15.93 18.59
N SER A 255 -0.79 14.81 18.69
CA SER A 255 0.00 14.24 17.60
C SER A 255 -0.28 12.74 17.52
N PHE A 256 -0.53 12.23 16.32
CA PHE A 256 -0.83 10.81 16.09
C PHE A 256 -0.27 10.32 14.76
N GLU A 257 -0.17 9.00 14.65
CA GLU A 257 0.35 8.31 13.48
C GLU A 257 -0.73 7.46 12.82
N VAL A 258 -0.78 7.48 11.49
CA VAL A 258 -1.66 6.61 10.70
C VAL A 258 -0.81 5.70 9.82
N GLN A 259 -1.01 4.40 9.96
CA GLN A 259 -0.29 3.39 9.20
C GLN A 259 -0.53 3.55 7.69
N TYR A 260 0.52 3.45 6.89
CA TYR A 260 0.41 3.47 5.43
C TYR A 260 1.44 2.57 4.76
N ALA A 261 1.16 2.25 3.51
CA ALA A 261 2.10 1.71 2.55
C ALA A 261 1.98 2.46 1.22
N ALA A 262 3.04 2.47 0.41
CA ALA A 262 3.05 3.10 -0.91
C ALA A 262 4.16 2.53 -1.79
N GLN A 263 4.06 2.74 -3.10
CA GLN A 263 5.19 2.57 -4.01
C GLN A 263 5.92 3.90 -4.17
N TYR A 264 7.24 3.83 -4.22
CA TYR A 264 8.13 4.96 -4.48
C TYR A 264 8.94 4.67 -5.74
N TRP A 265 8.81 5.52 -6.74
CA TRP A 265 9.52 5.43 -8.01
C TRP A 265 10.49 6.61 -8.09
N LEU A 266 11.79 6.33 -8.11
CA LEU A 266 12.85 7.33 -8.02
C LEU A 266 13.59 7.44 -9.36
N PHE A 267 13.75 8.67 -9.82
CA PHE A 267 14.34 9.02 -11.11
C PHE A 267 15.59 9.88 -10.90
N THR A 268 16.57 9.70 -11.77
CA THR A 268 17.88 10.38 -11.74
C THR A 268 18.19 11.03 -13.07
#